data_AF-A0A955Z0T1-F1
#
_entry.id   AF-A0A955Z0T1-F1
#
_cell.length_a   1.000
_cell.length_b   1.000
_cell.length_c   1.000
_cell.angle_alpha   90.00
_cell.angle_beta   90.00
_cell.angle_gamma   90.00
#
_symmetry.space_group_name_H-M   'P 1'
#
loop_
_entity.id
_entity.type
_entity.pdbx_description
1 polymer ?
#
loop_
_entity_poly.entity_id
_entity_poly.type
_entity_poly.pdbx_seq_one_letter_code
_entity_poly.pdbx_strand_id
1 'polypeptide(L)' 'MDATKGTIVTASARAGHRIYVDEKVVGQTPDAVTVRCGTRSVRLGSAGTKRQVDVPCGGEIAVEH' A
#
# COMPACT_ATOMS: atom_id res chain seq x y z
N MET A 1 20.84 -3.35 9.50
CA MET A 1 20.23 -3.28 8.16
C MET A 1 18.72 -3.36 8.36
N ASP A 2 17.99 -2.26 8.22
CA ASP A 2 16.56 -2.20 8.54
C ASP A 2 15.70 -2.82 7.42
N ALA A 3 15.70 -4.15 7.37
CA ALA A 3 14.78 -4.95 6.55
C ALA A 3 13.38 -4.99 7.20
N THR A 4 12.89 -3.87 7.72
CA THR A 4 11.57 -3.75 8.36
C THR A 4 10.58 -2.97 7.52
N LYS A 5 10.99 -2.53 6.32
CA LYS A 5 10.19 -1.73 5.39
C LYS A 5 10.11 -2.40 4.02
N GLY A 6 8.99 -2.21 3.34
CA GLY A 6 8.79 -2.57 1.95
C GLY A 6 7.98 -1.49 1.24
N THR A 7 7.91 -1.57 -0.09
CA THR A 7 7.28 -0.55 -0.92
C THR A 7 5.97 -1.10 -1.47
N ILE A 8 4.88 -0.35 -1.30
CA ILE A 8 3.60 -0.66 -1.94
C ILE A 8 3.48 0.25 -3.16
N VAL A 9 3.48 -0.36 -4.34
CA VAL A 9 3.27 0.32 -5.61
C VAL A 9 1.81 0.20 -5.99
N THR A 10 1.14 1.33 -6.15
CA THR A 10 -0.28 1.36 -6.52
C THR A 10 -0.49 1.86 -7.95
N ALA A 11 0.54 1.77 -8.79
CA ALA A 11 0.49 2.14 -10.20
C ALA A 11 -0.56 1.34 -11.00
N SER A 12 -0.83 0.10 -10.60
CA SER A 12 -1.86 -0.76 -11.19
C SER A 12 -3.27 -0.48 -10.68
N ALA A 13 -3.43 0.41 -9.68
CA ALA A 13 -4.74 0.83 -9.19
C ALA A 13 -5.24 2.07 -9.94
N ARG A 14 -6.57 2.25 -9.97
CA ARG A 14 -7.18 3.44 -10.58
C ARG A 14 -6.62 4.71 -9.95
N ALA A 15 -6.28 5.69 -10.79
CA ALA A 15 -5.84 7.00 -10.35
C ALA A 15 -6.94 7.74 -9.57
N GLY A 16 -6.54 8.54 -8.57
CA GLY A 16 -7.45 9.41 -7.81
C GLY A 16 -8.01 8.80 -6.53
N HIS A 17 -7.59 7.60 -6.12
CA HIS A 17 -7.98 7.01 -4.84
C HIS A 17 -6.93 7.27 -3.75
N ARG A 18 -7.37 7.71 -2.56
CA ARG A 18 -6.46 7.86 -1.39
C ARG A 18 -5.95 6.50 -0.93
N ILE A 19 -4.65 6.37 -0.70
CA ILE A 19 -4.05 5.13 -0.20
C ILE A 19 -4.07 5.18 1.32
N TYR A 20 -4.84 4.27 1.93
CA TYR A 20 -4.89 4.06 3.36
C TYR A 20 -4.11 2.79 3.67
N VAL A 21 -3.09 2.88 4.51
CA VAL A 21 -2.34 1.73 5.03
C VAL A 21 -2.47 1.77 6.54
N ASP A 22 -2.92 0.66 7.14
CA ASP A 22 -3.04 0.56 8.60
C ASP A 22 -3.99 1.63 9.17
N GLU A 23 -5.08 1.91 8.45
CA GLU A 23 -6.07 2.97 8.75
C GLU A 23 -5.52 4.40 8.66
N LYS A 24 -4.27 4.58 8.21
CA LYS A 24 -3.64 5.88 7.99
C LYS A 24 -3.53 6.20 6.51
N VAL A 25 -3.88 7.43 6.11
CA VAL A 25 -3.60 7.91 4.75
C VAL A 25 -2.10 8.09 4.59
N VAL A 26 -1.52 7.39 3.62
CA VAL A 26 -0.08 7.47 3.29
C VAL A 26 0.18 8.17 1.97
N GLY A 27 -0.83 8.27 1.10
CA GLY A 27 -0.68 8.89 -0.22
C GLY A 27 -1.95 8.83 -1.06
N GLN A 28 -1.79 8.99 -2.38
CA GLN A 28 -2.88 8.91 -3.35
C GLN A 28 -2.40 8.16 -4.60
N THR A 29 -3.22 7.26 -5.13
CA THR A 29 -2.94 6.50 -6.37
C THR A 29 -2.93 7.39 -7.61
N PRO A 30 -2.07 7.08 -8.61
CA PRO A 30 -1.02 6.06 -8.60
C PRO A 30 0.24 6.60 -7.90
N ASP A 31 0.68 5.94 -6.83
CA ASP A 31 1.87 6.34 -6.09
C ASP A 31 2.56 5.13 -5.43
N ALA A 32 3.85 5.29 -5.11
CA ALA A 32 4.66 4.28 -4.46
C ALA A 32 4.96 4.69 -3.01
N VAL A 33 4.38 3.97 -2.05
CA VAL A 33 4.45 4.31 -0.62
C VAL A 33 5.29 3.29 0.14
N THR A 34 6.32 3.76 0.85
CA THR A 34 7.14 2.89 1.71
C THR A 34 6.47 2.71 3.06
N VAL A 35 6.21 1.46 3.43
CA VAL A 35 5.57 1.09 4.70
C VAL A 35 6.36 0.00 5.42
N ARG A 36 6.04 -0.27 6.68
CA ARG A 36 6.60 -1.45 7.36
C ARG A 36 6.18 -2.74 6.67
N CYS A 37 7.12 -3.66 6.54
CA CYS A 37 6.89 -4.97 5.96
C CYS A 37 6.05 -5.88 6.88
N GLY A 38 5.53 -6.96 6.31
CA GLY A 38 4.57 -7.88 6.91
C GLY A 38 3.12 -7.59 6.49
N THR A 39 2.17 -8.28 7.11
CA THR A 39 0.74 -8.14 6.83
C THR A 39 0.24 -6.73 7.15
N ARG A 40 -0.12 -5.98 6.11
CA ARG A 40 -0.67 -4.63 6.21
C ARG A 40 -2.05 -4.56 5.61
N SER A 41 -2.91 -3.78 6.26
CA SER A 41 -4.23 -3.50 5.72
C SER A 41 -4.17 -2.29 4.78
N VAL A 42 -4.32 -2.52 3.49
CA VAL A 42 -4.36 -1.50 2.45
C VAL A 42 -5.81 -1.26 2.02
N ARG A 43 -6.21 0.00 1.92
CA ARG A 43 -7.54 0.41 1.44
C ARG A 43 -7.35 1.56 0.45
N LEU A 44 -7.97 1.44 -0.72
CA LEU A 44 -7.83 2.42 -1.79
C LEU A 44 -9.11 3.25 -1.93
N GLY A 45 -9.07 4.50 -1.50
CA GLY A 45 -10.19 5.44 -1.52
C GLY A 45 -11.15 5.25 -0.36
N SER A 46 -11.99 6.27 -0.14
CA SER A 46 -12.96 6.26 0.97
C SER A 46 -14.03 5.16 0.79
N ALA A 47 -14.33 4.78 -0.46
CA ALA A 47 -15.25 3.70 -0.80
C ALA A 47 -14.56 2.35 -1.07
N GLY A 48 -13.22 2.29 -1.03
CA GLY A 48 -12.50 1.05 -1.32
C GLY A 48 -12.60 0.02 -0.22
N THR A 49 -12.42 -1.24 -0.61
CA THR A 49 -12.35 -2.38 0.32
C THR A 49 -10.99 -2.42 1.02
N LYS A 50 -11.00 -2.67 2.34
CA LYS A 50 -9.78 -2.97 3.11
C LYS A 50 -9.31 -4.37 2.70
N ARG A 51 -8.15 -4.46 2.05
CA ARG A 51 -7.47 -5.72 1.72
C ARG A 51 -6.25 -5.86 2.61
N GLN A 52 -6.01 -7.06 3.13
CA GLN A 52 -4.73 -7.38 3.75
C GLN A 52 -3.76 -7.83 2.66
N VAL A 53 -2.60 -7.19 2.61
CA VAL A 53 -1.50 -7.57 1.72
C VAL A 53 -0.28 -7.85 2.57
N ASP A 54 0.47 -8.88 2.23
CA ASP A 54 1.76 -9.15 2.84
C ASP A 54 2.83 -8.34 2.10
N VAL A 55 3.45 -7.40 2.80
CA VAL A 55 4.46 -6.53 2.20
C VAL A 55 5.83 -7.16 2.42
N PRO A 56 6.56 -7.56 1.35
CA PRO A 56 7.87 -8.17 1.51
C PRO A 56 8.89 -7.16 2.08
N CYS A 57 9.67 -7.61 3.06
CA CYS A 57 10.73 -6.80 3.67
C CYS A 57 11.86 -6.57 2.65
N GLY A 58 12.14 -5.31 2.32
CA GLY A 58 13.15 -4.93 1.32
C GLY A 58 12.71 -5.15 -0.13
N GLY A 59 11.45 -5.51 -0.36
CA GLY A 59 10.87 -5.66 -1.70
C GLY A 59 9.78 -4.62 -1.99
N GLU A 60 9.24 -4.71 -3.19
CA GLU A 60 8.06 -3.97 -3.60
C GLU A 60 6.90 -4.92 -3.95
N ILE A 61 5.68 -4.47 -3.69
CA ILE A 61 4.47 -5.20 -4.06
C ILE A 61 3.51 -4.26 -4.79
N ALA A 62 3.02 -4.72 -5.94
CA ALA A 62 1.98 -4.03 -6.69
C ALA A 62 0.61 -4.39 -6.12
N VAL A 63 -0.20 -3.38 -5.79
CA VAL A 63 -1.59 -3.57 -5.34
C VAL A 63 -2.54 -3.06 -6.42
N GLU A 64 -3.38 -3.97 -6.90
CA GLU A 64 -4.38 -3.73 -7.96
C GLU A 64 -5.82 -3.89 -7.44
N HIS A 65 -6.77 -3.27 -8.14
CA HIS A 65 -8.21 -3.38 -7.87
C HIS A 65 -8.95 -3.98 -9.05
#